data_AF-A0A0F9KMC1-F1
#
_entry.id   AF-A0A0F9KMC1-F1
#
_cell.length_a   1.000
_cell.length_b   1.000
_cell.length_c   1.000
_cell.angle_alpha   90.00
_cell.angle_beta   90.00
_cell.angle_gamma   90.00
#
_symmetry.space_group_name_H-M   'P 1'
#
loop_
_entity.id
_entity.type
_entity.pdbx_description
1 polymer ?
#
loop_
_entity_poly.entity_id
_entity_poly.type
_entity_poly.pdbx_seq_one_letter_code
_entity_poly.pdbx_strand_id
1 'polypeptide(L)'
;MAQERKVKAVMEAAGLYKEGTKDQLRSDYIAEEEIQLAGKSYTLSKISFLDAKIFTDELDTVLVQQNPLIHEIYAKNAVSMFDLVRMVNVNTKQGFKGALASGNELDFMLFSSRQFYDPDNSGTARTSWVKSISSVGSKNFFEGGSTGVELTMAEEEGQIWLAFYNPAATPCVDAFKVTMNTEPFDVQSLDFEQVGEHEGDVIVELKEPWTLPPEQSGEIEAYYFRTGTDEMRPLGIWVFMAKNMRDLTSLIP
;
A
#
# COMPACT_ATOMS: atom_id res chain seq x y z
N MET A 1 19.98 -19.86 -1.80
CA MET A 1 20.49 -18.96 -0.74
C MET A 1 19.27 -18.41 -0.02
N ALA A 2 19.20 -18.48 1.31
CA ALA A 2 18.09 -17.88 2.04
C ALA A 2 18.18 -16.36 1.85
N GLN A 3 17.11 -15.74 1.34
CA GLN A 3 17.04 -14.30 1.20
C GLN A 3 17.09 -13.69 2.61
N GLU A 4 17.90 -12.65 2.79
CA GLU A 4 18.06 -11.96 4.06
C GLU A 4 16.72 -11.38 4.52
N ARG A 5 16.41 -11.48 5.82
CA ARG A 5 15.19 -10.94 6.44
C ARG A 5 15.30 -9.42 6.60
N LYS A 6 15.15 -8.70 5.48
CA LYS A 6 15.38 -7.26 5.42
C LYS A 6 14.34 -6.48 6.23
N VAL A 7 13.07 -6.92 6.24
CA VAL A 7 12.00 -6.25 7.00
C VAL A 7 12.31 -6.32 8.50
N LYS A 8 12.67 -7.51 9.00
CA LYS A 8 13.07 -7.68 10.39
C LYS A 8 14.19 -6.74 10.81
N ALA A 9 15.24 -6.61 10.00
CA ALA A 9 16.37 -5.74 10.32
C ALA A 9 15.94 -4.26 10.47
N VAL A 10 15.05 -3.79 9.58
CA VAL A 10 14.52 -2.41 9.65
C VAL A 10 13.64 -2.23 10.89
N MET A 11 12.74 -3.18 11.17
CA MET A 11 11.86 -3.11 12.34
C MET A 11 12.61 -3.22 13.68
N GLU A 12 13.70 -4.02 13.74
CA GLU A 12 14.60 -4.07 14.89
C GLU A 12 15.35 -2.76 15.09
N ALA A 13 15.87 -2.16 14.02
CA ALA A 13 16.58 -0.88 14.08
C ALA A 13 15.66 0.27 14.56
N ALA A 14 14.36 0.20 14.21
CA ALA A 14 13.35 1.14 14.68
C ALA A 14 12.86 0.86 16.13
N GLY A 15 13.32 -0.21 16.76
CA GLY A 15 12.87 -0.61 18.10
C GLY A 15 11.43 -1.13 18.15
N LEU A 16 10.85 -1.50 16.99
CA LEU A 16 9.48 -1.99 16.85
C LEU A 16 9.40 -3.52 16.83
N TYR A 17 10.54 -4.20 16.76
CA TYR A 17 10.61 -5.67 16.81
C TYR A 17 11.39 -6.14 18.04
N LYS A 18 10.90 -7.20 18.68
CA LYS A 18 11.57 -7.90 19.80
C LYS A 18 11.43 -9.40 19.65
N GLU A 19 12.48 -10.12 20.02
CA GLU A 19 12.42 -11.57 20.26
C GLU A 19 11.91 -11.85 21.68
N GLY A 20 11.19 -12.98 21.85
CA GLY A 20 10.64 -13.37 23.13
C GLY A 20 9.57 -14.45 23.00
N THR A 21 9.07 -14.94 24.13
CA THR A 21 7.91 -15.84 24.12
C THR A 21 6.65 -15.07 23.74
N LYS A 22 5.64 -15.78 23.23
CA LYS A 22 4.34 -15.18 22.87
C LYS A 22 3.72 -14.41 24.03
N ASP A 23 3.83 -14.91 25.25
CA ASP A 23 3.24 -14.27 26.43
C ASP A 23 4.00 -12.99 26.82
N GLN A 24 5.33 -12.99 26.74
CA GLN A 24 6.14 -11.80 26.99
C GLN A 24 5.80 -10.68 26.00
N LEU A 25 5.81 -11.00 24.70
CA LEU A 25 5.54 -10.04 23.64
C LEU A 25 4.10 -9.52 23.64
N ARG A 26 3.16 -10.30 24.17
CA ARG A 26 1.76 -9.88 24.34
C ARG A 26 1.58 -8.89 25.48
N SER A 27 2.41 -8.98 26.51
CA SER A 27 2.37 -8.09 27.69
C SER A 27 3.21 -6.81 27.49
N ASP A 28 4.17 -6.83 26.58
CA ASP A 28 4.95 -5.65 26.19
C ASP A 28 4.26 -4.87 25.07
N TYR A 29 4.28 -3.54 25.16
CA TYR A 29 3.59 -2.66 24.22
C TYR A 29 4.49 -1.58 23.63
N ILE A 30 4.23 -1.27 22.36
CA ILE A 30 4.68 -0.06 21.67
C ILE A 30 3.73 1.06 22.11
N ALA A 31 4.30 2.15 22.60
CA ALA A 31 3.54 3.26 23.16
C ALA A 31 2.73 3.99 22.08
N GLU A 32 1.62 4.60 22.47
CA GLU A 32 0.88 5.52 21.60
C GLU A 32 1.76 6.70 21.20
N GLU A 33 1.60 7.17 19.96
CA GLU A 33 2.39 8.25 19.38
C GLU A 33 1.50 9.09 18.45
N GLU A 34 1.84 10.37 18.28
CA GLU A 34 1.21 11.23 17.27
C GLU A 34 2.23 11.50 16.16
N ILE A 35 1.78 11.35 14.91
CA ILE A 35 2.59 11.69 13.74
C ILE A 35 1.89 12.72 12.86
N GLN A 36 2.66 13.42 12.04
CA GLN A 36 2.13 14.38 11.07
C GLN A 36 2.18 13.77 9.67
N LEU A 37 1.04 13.71 8.99
CA LEU A 37 0.96 13.37 7.56
C LEU A 37 0.24 14.47 6.83
N ALA A 38 0.86 15.02 5.77
CA ALA A 38 0.28 16.08 4.95
C ALA A 38 -0.30 17.27 5.77
N GLY A 39 0.39 17.66 6.85
CA GLY A 39 -0.04 18.76 7.72
C GLY A 39 -1.19 18.45 8.68
N LYS A 40 -1.65 17.19 8.74
CA LYS A 40 -2.65 16.71 9.72
C LYS A 40 -1.99 15.78 10.74
N SER A 41 -2.48 15.85 11.99
CA SER A 41 -2.04 14.97 13.07
C SER A 41 -2.83 13.67 13.07
N TYR A 42 -2.13 12.53 13.19
CA TYR A 42 -2.72 11.20 13.29
C TYR A 42 -2.18 10.49 14.53
N THR A 43 -3.08 9.83 15.27
CA THR A 43 -2.70 9.00 16.42
C THR A 43 -2.35 7.60 15.94
N LEU A 44 -1.21 7.09 16.40
CA LEU A 44 -0.80 5.71 16.26
C LEU A 44 -1.15 4.96 17.53
N SER A 45 -2.09 4.02 17.46
CA SER A 45 -2.54 3.29 18.65
C SER A 45 -1.39 2.57 19.37
N LYS A 46 -1.55 2.43 20.68
CA LYS A 46 -0.78 1.49 21.49
C LYS A 46 -1.05 0.06 21.00
N ILE A 47 0.00 -0.68 20.68
CA ILE A 47 -0.12 -2.05 20.12
C ILE A 47 0.93 -2.97 20.76
N SER A 48 0.68 -4.29 20.81
CA SER A 48 1.62 -5.21 21.45
C SER A 48 2.83 -5.50 20.55
N PHE A 49 3.99 -5.81 21.14
CA PHE A 49 5.15 -6.25 20.38
C PHE A 49 4.90 -7.58 19.66
N LEU A 50 3.95 -8.39 20.13
CA LEU A 50 3.51 -9.60 19.43
C LEU A 50 2.88 -9.26 18.08
N ASP A 51 2.05 -8.22 18.02
CA ASP A 51 1.41 -7.80 16.76
C ASP A 51 2.46 -7.29 15.76
N ALA A 52 3.43 -6.50 16.24
CA ALA A 52 4.55 -6.02 15.42
C ALA A 52 5.43 -7.15 14.88
N LYS A 53 5.69 -8.17 15.71
CA LYS A 53 6.42 -9.37 15.31
C LYS A 53 5.66 -10.16 14.24
N ILE A 54 4.35 -10.36 14.41
CA ILE A 54 3.51 -11.07 13.43
C ILE A 54 3.54 -10.33 12.09
N PHE A 55 3.30 -9.01 12.09
CA PHE A 55 3.39 -8.19 10.88
C PHE A 55 4.75 -8.33 10.18
N THR A 56 5.84 -8.20 10.94
CA THR A 56 7.20 -8.27 10.41
C THR A 56 7.50 -9.63 9.77
N ASP A 57 7.22 -10.72 10.49
CA ASP A 57 7.49 -12.08 10.03
C ASP A 57 6.62 -12.44 8.80
N GLU A 58 5.37 -11.99 8.78
CA GLU A 58 4.46 -12.19 7.66
C GLU A 58 4.90 -11.43 6.41
N LEU A 59 5.23 -10.15 6.56
CA LEU A 59 5.71 -9.32 5.46
C LEU A 59 7.01 -9.88 4.86
N ASP A 60 8.00 -10.25 5.69
CA ASP A 60 9.21 -10.94 5.20
C ASP A 60 8.83 -12.22 4.43
N THR A 61 7.91 -13.03 4.96
CA THR A 61 7.50 -14.30 4.33
C THR A 61 6.87 -14.08 2.95
N VAL A 62 6.00 -13.08 2.82
CA VAL A 62 5.33 -12.74 1.54
C VAL A 62 6.35 -12.22 0.52
N LEU A 63 7.34 -11.43 0.96
CA LEU A 63 8.32 -10.78 0.07
C LEU A 63 9.45 -11.70 -0.40
N VAL A 64 9.70 -12.83 0.27
CA VAL A 64 10.71 -13.83 -0.16
C VAL A 64 10.44 -14.38 -1.56
N GLN A 65 9.19 -14.34 -2.03
CA GLN A 65 8.82 -14.80 -3.36
C GLN A 65 8.88 -13.69 -4.42
N GLN A 66 9.07 -12.44 -4.01
CA GLN A 66 9.03 -11.28 -4.88
C GLN A 66 10.40 -10.93 -5.46
N ASN A 67 10.39 -10.05 -6.45
CA ASN A 67 11.61 -9.44 -6.97
C ASN A 67 12.44 -8.82 -5.82
N PRO A 68 13.77 -9.03 -5.75
CA PRO A 68 14.61 -8.47 -4.69
C PRO A 68 14.52 -6.95 -4.54
N LEU A 69 14.32 -6.19 -5.63
CA LEU A 69 14.13 -4.74 -5.61
C LEU A 69 12.79 -4.38 -4.97
N ILE A 70 11.72 -5.11 -5.30
CA ILE A 70 10.42 -4.96 -4.65
C ILE A 70 10.55 -5.22 -3.15
N HIS A 71 11.21 -6.32 -2.76
CA HIS A 71 11.46 -6.62 -1.34
C HIS A 71 12.18 -5.44 -0.66
N GLU A 72 13.22 -4.87 -1.28
CA GLU A 72 13.93 -3.72 -0.71
C GLU A 72 13.04 -2.49 -0.48
N ILE A 73 12.13 -2.20 -1.43
CA ILE A 73 11.17 -1.10 -1.32
C ILE A 73 10.21 -1.32 -0.15
N TYR A 74 9.68 -2.53 0.03
CA TYR A 74 8.83 -2.82 1.18
C TYR A 74 9.62 -2.80 2.49
N ALA A 75 10.83 -3.37 2.52
CA ALA A 75 11.63 -3.45 3.74
C ALA A 75 11.98 -2.09 4.30
N LYS A 76 12.45 -1.15 3.46
CA LYS A 76 12.81 0.20 3.92
C LYS A 76 11.60 1.02 4.38
N ASN A 77 10.41 0.72 3.87
CA ASN A 77 9.16 1.38 4.23
C ASN A 77 8.34 0.58 5.28
N ALA A 78 8.93 -0.45 5.90
CA ALA A 78 8.26 -1.33 6.84
C ALA A 78 7.69 -0.60 8.07
N VAL A 79 8.41 0.41 8.56
CA VAL A 79 7.97 1.24 9.67
C VAL A 79 6.69 2.00 9.31
N SER A 80 6.68 2.69 8.17
CA SER A 80 5.50 3.45 7.71
C SER A 80 4.29 2.56 7.44
N MET A 81 4.53 1.35 6.91
CA MET A 81 3.47 0.35 6.76
C MET A 81 2.91 -0.13 8.11
N PHE A 82 3.77 -0.31 9.11
CA PHE A 82 3.33 -0.67 10.45
C PHE A 82 2.62 0.50 11.15
N ASP A 83 3.03 1.73 10.90
CA ASP A 83 2.33 2.92 11.39
C ASP A 83 0.92 3.00 10.82
N LEU A 84 0.71 2.67 9.54
CA LEU A 84 -0.63 2.53 8.98
C LEU A 84 -1.47 1.49 9.75
N VAL A 85 -0.90 0.31 10.07
CA VAL A 85 -1.57 -0.70 10.90
C VAL A 85 -1.98 -0.10 12.25
N ARG A 86 -1.11 0.69 12.87
CA ARG A 86 -1.38 1.35 14.15
C ARG A 86 -2.45 2.44 14.04
N MET A 87 -2.53 3.16 12.92
CA MET A 87 -3.60 4.14 12.65
C MET A 87 -4.96 3.44 12.55
N VAL A 88 -5.07 2.40 11.71
CA VAL A 88 -6.32 1.64 11.56
C VAL A 88 -6.74 1.01 12.90
N ASN A 89 -5.77 0.55 13.70
CA ASN A 89 -6.04 -0.03 15.00
C ASN A 89 -6.55 0.96 16.07
N VAL A 90 -6.46 2.28 15.86
CA VAL A 90 -7.12 3.27 16.72
C VAL A 90 -8.63 3.02 16.78
N ASN A 91 -9.21 2.70 15.62
CA ASN A 91 -10.64 2.51 15.46
C ASN A 91 -11.06 1.08 15.83
N THR A 92 -10.30 0.05 15.43
CA THR A 92 -10.69 -1.35 15.69
C THR A 92 -10.35 -1.83 17.10
N LYS A 93 -9.19 -1.43 17.65
CA LYS A 93 -8.66 -1.87 18.96
C LYS A 93 -8.51 -3.39 19.10
N GLN A 94 -8.36 -4.11 18.00
CA GLN A 94 -8.26 -5.58 18.00
C GLN A 94 -6.84 -6.12 17.85
N GLY A 95 -5.89 -5.27 17.43
CA GLY A 95 -4.52 -5.64 17.10
C GLY A 95 -4.39 -6.32 15.74
N PHE A 96 -3.15 -6.62 15.38
CA PHE A 96 -2.78 -7.26 14.11
C PHE A 96 -2.51 -8.75 14.32
N LYS A 97 -3.23 -9.61 13.61
CA LYS A 97 -3.05 -11.07 13.70
C LYS A 97 -2.66 -11.71 12.37
N GLY A 98 -2.61 -10.93 11.30
CA GLY A 98 -2.16 -11.44 10.00
C GLY A 98 -3.04 -12.56 9.49
N ALA A 99 -2.44 -13.55 8.85
CA ALA A 99 -3.10 -14.79 8.42
C ALA A 99 -3.87 -15.56 9.53
N LEU A 100 -3.65 -15.29 10.82
CA LEU A 100 -4.41 -15.88 11.93
C LEU A 100 -5.61 -15.03 12.37
N ALA A 101 -5.79 -13.84 11.79
CA ALA A 101 -6.90 -12.95 12.05
C ALA A 101 -8.23 -13.60 11.65
N SER A 102 -9.26 -13.40 12.48
CA SER A 102 -10.56 -14.01 12.24
C SER A 102 -11.66 -13.11 12.77
N GLY A 103 -12.06 -12.15 11.95
CA GLY A 103 -13.19 -11.30 12.26
C GLY A 103 -12.76 -9.84 12.29
N ASN A 104 -12.63 -9.30 13.49
CA ASN A 104 -12.36 -7.88 13.68
C ASN A 104 -10.86 -7.57 13.82
N GLU A 105 -9.99 -8.57 13.94
CA GLU A 105 -8.55 -8.37 13.94
C GLU A 105 -8.05 -7.90 12.58
N LEU A 106 -6.95 -7.14 12.60
CA LEU A 106 -6.35 -6.59 11.40
C LEU A 106 -5.48 -7.61 10.68
N ASP A 107 -5.51 -7.49 9.36
CA ASP A 107 -4.65 -8.16 8.41
C ASP A 107 -4.32 -7.18 7.27
N PHE A 108 -3.36 -7.52 6.40
CA PHE A 108 -3.05 -6.74 5.22
C PHE A 108 -3.08 -7.58 3.95
N MET A 109 -3.25 -6.92 2.82
CA MET A 109 -3.02 -7.52 1.50
C MET A 109 -2.10 -6.60 0.70
N LEU A 110 -1.16 -7.21 -0.05
CA LEU A 110 -0.47 -6.47 -1.11
C LEU A 110 -1.48 -6.04 -2.17
N PHE A 111 -1.25 -4.89 -2.80
CA PHE A 111 -2.14 -4.40 -3.84
C PHE A 111 -2.33 -5.40 -4.99
N SER A 112 -3.60 -5.60 -5.35
CA SER A 112 -4.07 -6.45 -6.43
C SER A 112 -5.19 -5.71 -7.17
N SER A 113 -5.30 -5.94 -8.48
CA SER A 113 -6.20 -5.15 -9.33
C SER A 113 -7.64 -5.14 -8.85
N ARG A 114 -8.16 -6.27 -8.38
CA ARG A 114 -9.54 -6.46 -7.93
C ARG A 114 -9.95 -5.58 -6.75
N GLN A 115 -8.99 -5.06 -5.99
CA GLN A 115 -9.26 -4.16 -4.87
C GLN A 115 -9.61 -2.75 -5.33
N PHE A 116 -9.41 -2.42 -6.60
CA PHE A 116 -9.57 -1.08 -7.13
C PHE A 116 -10.71 -1.05 -8.14
N TYR A 117 -11.40 0.09 -8.23
CA TYR A 117 -12.34 0.33 -9.31
C TYR A 117 -11.63 0.43 -10.66
N ASP A 118 -12.34 0.06 -11.72
CA ASP A 118 -11.92 0.24 -13.10
C ASP A 118 -12.25 1.68 -13.54
N PRO A 119 -11.25 2.54 -13.78
CA PRO A 119 -11.50 3.92 -14.18
C PRO A 119 -12.13 4.06 -15.57
N ASP A 120 -12.09 3.02 -16.40
CA ASP A 120 -12.78 3.01 -17.70
C ASP A 120 -14.21 2.44 -17.59
N ASN A 121 -14.58 1.87 -16.45
CA ASN A 121 -15.89 1.28 -16.20
C ASN A 121 -16.33 1.50 -14.74
N SER A 122 -16.82 2.71 -14.49
CA SER A 122 -17.32 3.17 -13.18
C SER A 122 -18.20 2.13 -12.47
N GLY A 123 -17.90 1.92 -11.18
CA GLY A 123 -18.67 1.04 -10.30
C GLY A 123 -18.34 -0.43 -10.46
N THR A 124 -17.34 -0.77 -11.28
CA THR A 124 -16.87 -2.15 -11.45
C THR A 124 -15.45 -2.29 -10.92
N ALA A 125 -15.13 -3.42 -10.28
CA ALA A 125 -13.76 -3.73 -9.90
C ALA A 125 -12.91 -4.04 -11.13
N ARG A 126 -11.66 -3.61 -11.07
CA ARG A 126 -10.65 -3.86 -12.09
C ARG A 126 -10.26 -5.35 -12.08
N THR A 127 -10.33 -5.99 -13.24
CA THR A 127 -9.98 -7.41 -13.39
C THR A 127 -8.48 -7.64 -13.65
N SER A 128 -7.78 -6.63 -14.17
CA SER A 128 -6.37 -6.68 -14.52
C SER A 128 -5.75 -5.28 -14.47
N TRP A 129 -4.44 -5.19 -14.22
CA TRP A 129 -3.69 -3.94 -14.36
C TRP A 129 -3.50 -3.51 -15.82
N VAL A 130 -3.67 -4.42 -16.77
CA VAL A 130 -3.50 -4.16 -18.21
C VAL A 130 -4.63 -3.25 -18.71
N LYS A 131 -4.25 -2.10 -19.28
CA LYS A 131 -5.17 -1.09 -19.79
C LYS A 131 -4.78 -0.65 -21.20
N SER A 132 -5.76 -0.53 -22.10
CA SER A 132 -5.55 0.02 -23.44
C SER A 132 -5.65 1.55 -23.42
N ILE A 133 -4.56 2.23 -23.79
CA ILE A 133 -4.48 3.69 -23.84
C ILE A 133 -4.73 4.15 -25.27
N SER A 134 -5.95 4.60 -25.55
CA SER A 134 -6.39 5.06 -26.87
C SER A 134 -6.13 6.54 -27.16
N SER A 135 -5.77 7.32 -26.14
CA SER A 135 -5.49 8.76 -26.23
C SER A 135 -4.50 9.20 -25.16
N VAL A 136 -3.72 10.23 -25.47
CA VAL A 136 -2.78 10.90 -24.56
C VAL A 136 -3.50 11.85 -23.60
N GLY A 137 -2.83 12.25 -22.53
CA GLY A 137 -3.33 13.17 -21.50
C GLY A 137 -3.53 12.51 -20.15
N SER A 138 -4.07 13.27 -19.20
CA SER A 138 -4.38 12.78 -17.86
C SER A 138 -5.59 11.87 -17.88
N LYS A 139 -5.50 10.72 -17.19
CA LYS A 139 -6.60 9.80 -16.95
C LYS A 139 -6.54 9.27 -15.52
N ASN A 140 -7.69 8.99 -14.94
CA ASN A 140 -7.75 8.36 -13.63
C ASN A 140 -7.11 6.97 -13.68
N PHE A 141 -6.26 6.71 -12.68
CA PHE A 141 -5.63 5.42 -12.44
C PHE A 141 -6.21 4.77 -11.17
N PHE A 142 -6.45 5.58 -10.15
CA PHE A 142 -7.09 5.21 -8.89
C PHE A 142 -8.19 6.22 -8.57
N GLU A 143 -9.40 5.73 -8.35
CA GLU A 143 -10.59 6.52 -8.03
C GLU A 143 -11.59 5.64 -7.27
N GLY A 144 -12.64 6.27 -6.74
CA GLY A 144 -13.80 5.61 -6.16
C GLY A 144 -14.72 4.99 -7.21
N GLY A 145 -15.90 4.53 -6.78
CA GLY A 145 -16.84 3.82 -7.66
C GLY A 145 -17.47 4.70 -8.75
N SER A 146 -17.19 6.01 -8.77
CA SER A 146 -17.67 6.97 -9.74
C SER A 146 -16.49 7.69 -10.39
N THR A 147 -16.55 7.88 -11.71
CA THR A 147 -15.47 8.53 -12.45
C THR A 147 -15.16 9.93 -11.91
N GLY A 148 -13.89 10.17 -11.60
CA GLY A 148 -13.38 11.44 -11.07
C GLY A 148 -13.79 11.74 -9.64
N VAL A 149 -14.15 10.71 -8.87
CA VAL A 149 -14.47 10.82 -7.45
C VAL A 149 -13.39 10.11 -6.66
N GLU A 150 -12.89 10.74 -5.61
CA GLU A 150 -11.93 10.14 -4.69
C GLU A 150 -12.49 8.86 -4.03
N LEU A 151 -11.64 7.85 -3.83
CA LEU A 151 -11.97 6.70 -3.00
C LEU A 151 -11.86 7.10 -1.53
N THR A 152 -12.95 6.96 -0.78
CA THR A 152 -12.98 7.20 0.67
C THR A 152 -12.72 5.91 1.44
N MET A 153 -11.73 5.93 2.33
CA MET A 153 -11.46 4.82 3.26
C MET A 153 -12.50 4.78 4.37
N ALA A 154 -12.99 3.58 4.69
CA ALA A 154 -13.78 3.35 5.90
C ALA A 154 -12.95 3.61 7.19
N GLU A 155 -13.63 3.69 8.34
CA GLU A 155 -12.99 3.87 9.65
C GLU A 155 -11.98 2.77 10.00
N GLU A 156 -12.18 1.57 9.45
CA GLU A 156 -11.48 0.35 9.85
C GLU A 156 -10.55 -0.17 8.74
N GLU A 157 -10.13 0.73 7.85
CA GLU A 157 -9.18 0.43 6.77
C GLU A 157 -8.27 1.61 6.42
N GLY A 158 -7.20 1.31 5.70
CA GLY A 158 -6.33 2.33 5.10
C GLY A 158 -5.32 1.72 4.14
N GLN A 159 -4.67 2.57 3.36
CA GLN A 159 -3.73 2.16 2.32
C GLN A 159 -2.41 2.91 2.43
N ILE A 160 -1.33 2.29 1.96
CA ILE A 160 -0.05 2.97 1.77
C ILE A 160 0.56 2.53 0.44
N TRP A 161 0.93 3.51 -0.36
CA TRP A 161 1.49 3.38 -1.69
C TRP A 161 2.99 3.68 -1.60
N LEU A 162 3.82 2.82 -2.18
CA LEU A 162 5.28 2.87 -2.05
C LEU A 162 5.96 3.18 -3.37
N ALA A 163 5.48 2.56 -4.46
CA ALA A 163 6.11 2.62 -5.76
C ALA A 163 5.12 2.20 -6.85
N PHE A 164 5.51 2.37 -8.11
CA PHE A 164 4.84 1.81 -9.26
C PHE A 164 5.80 0.92 -10.05
N TYR A 165 5.28 -0.18 -10.57
CA TYR A 165 5.99 -1.11 -11.43
C TYR A 165 5.26 -1.23 -12.77
N ASN A 166 5.95 -1.03 -13.89
CA ASN A 166 5.33 -1.13 -15.22
C ASN A 166 6.02 -2.16 -16.13
N PRO A 167 5.51 -3.41 -16.20
CA PRO A 167 6.08 -4.45 -17.04
C PRO A 167 5.84 -4.27 -18.55
N ALA A 168 5.13 -3.23 -18.98
CA ALA A 168 4.87 -3.00 -20.39
C ALA A 168 6.19 -2.86 -21.16
N ALA A 169 6.33 -3.53 -22.31
CA ALA A 169 7.53 -3.45 -23.15
C ALA A 169 7.82 -2.01 -23.65
N THR A 170 6.78 -1.19 -23.73
CA THR A 170 6.86 0.23 -24.08
C THR A 170 5.88 1.01 -23.17
N PRO A 171 6.33 1.45 -21.98
CA PRO A 171 5.49 2.16 -21.02
C PRO A 171 4.86 3.42 -21.64
N CYS A 172 3.58 3.69 -21.38
CA CYS A 172 2.88 4.83 -21.98
C CYS A 172 2.65 6.01 -21.02
N VAL A 173 3.05 5.85 -19.76
CA VAL A 173 2.85 6.79 -18.66
C VAL A 173 4.18 7.47 -18.29
N ASP A 174 4.12 8.76 -17.97
CA ASP A 174 5.29 9.61 -17.71
C ASP A 174 5.20 10.35 -16.36
N ALA A 175 4.00 10.53 -15.81
CA ALA A 175 3.83 11.18 -14.51
C ALA A 175 2.55 10.74 -13.83
N PHE A 176 2.46 10.99 -12.53
CA PHE A 176 1.20 10.93 -11.80
C PHE A 176 1.01 12.17 -10.93
N LYS A 177 -0.25 12.41 -10.56
CA LYS A 177 -0.66 13.39 -9.57
C LYS A 177 -1.59 12.69 -8.57
N VAL A 178 -1.29 12.88 -7.29
CA VAL A 178 -2.13 12.43 -6.18
C VAL A 178 -3.01 13.60 -5.75
N THR A 179 -4.28 13.32 -5.47
CA THR A 179 -5.16 14.23 -4.72
C THR A 179 -5.59 13.50 -3.44
N MET A 180 -5.60 14.20 -2.31
CA MET A 180 -6.10 13.66 -1.04
C MET A 180 -6.99 14.69 -0.36
N ASN A 181 -8.20 14.30 0.00
CA ASN A 181 -9.22 15.17 0.58
C ASN A 181 -9.44 16.46 -0.23
N THR A 182 -9.47 16.35 -1.56
CA THR A 182 -9.57 17.46 -2.53
C THR A 182 -8.34 18.37 -2.62
N GLU A 183 -7.27 18.10 -1.87
CA GLU A 183 -6.00 18.84 -1.95
C GLU A 183 -5.03 18.13 -2.90
N PRO A 184 -4.61 18.78 -4.01
CA PRO A 184 -3.66 18.19 -4.94
C PRO A 184 -2.23 18.27 -4.38
N PHE A 185 -1.50 17.18 -4.53
CA PHE A 185 -0.07 17.10 -4.25
C PHE A 185 0.74 17.47 -5.49
N ASP A 186 2.04 17.68 -5.30
CA ASP A 186 2.97 17.91 -6.41
C ASP A 186 2.98 16.73 -7.38
N VAL A 187 3.02 17.04 -8.68
CA VAL A 187 3.19 16.05 -9.74
C VAL A 187 4.54 15.36 -9.56
N GLN A 188 4.55 14.04 -9.71
CA GLN A 188 5.76 13.22 -9.67
C GLN A 188 5.98 12.56 -11.03
N SER A 189 7.22 12.59 -11.52
CA SER A 189 7.60 11.90 -12.74
C SER A 189 7.69 10.39 -12.51
N LEU A 190 7.34 9.64 -13.55
CA LEU A 190 7.46 8.19 -13.66
C LEU A 190 8.35 7.90 -14.85
N ASP A 191 9.66 8.01 -14.66
CA ASP A 191 10.66 7.88 -15.72
C ASP A 191 10.92 6.41 -16.11
N PHE A 192 9.85 5.66 -16.43
CA PHE A 192 9.89 4.24 -16.72
C PHE A 192 10.75 3.87 -17.94
N GLU A 193 10.79 4.73 -18.97
CA GLU A 193 11.64 4.50 -20.14
C GLU A 193 13.13 4.52 -19.74
N GLN A 194 13.55 5.49 -18.93
CA GLN A 194 14.93 5.60 -18.48
C GLN A 194 15.33 4.45 -17.53
N VAL A 195 14.45 4.07 -16.61
CA VAL A 195 14.72 2.96 -15.67
C VAL A 195 14.84 1.63 -16.42
N GLY A 196 13.95 1.38 -17.39
CA GLY A 196 13.96 0.14 -18.18
C GLY A 196 15.26 -0.08 -18.97
N GLU A 197 15.86 0.99 -19.51
CA GLU A 197 17.14 0.92 -20.21
C GLU A 197 18.32 0.58 -19.31
N HIS A 198 18.25 0.93 -18.02
CA HIS A 198 19.37 0.81 -17.09
C HIS A 198 19.29 -0.40 -16.14
N GLU A 199 18.11 -0.72 -15.62
CA GLU A 199 17.94 -1.70 -14.55
C GLU A 199 17.19 -2.96 -14.97
N GLY A 200 16.55 -2.97 -16.14
CA GLY A 200 15.79 -4.10 -16.69
C GLY A 200 14.44 -4.34 -16.01
N ASP A 201 14.28 -4.01 -14.73
CA ASP A 201 13.01 -3.96 -14.01
C ASP A 201 12.50 -2.52 -13.90
N VAL A 202 11.30 -2.27 -14.40
CA VAL A 202 10.73 -0.93 -14.56
C VAL A 202 9.96 -0.54 -13.29
N ILE A 203 10.69 -0.24 -12.21
CA ILE A 203 10.12 0.17 -10.91
C ILE A 203 10.51 1.62 -10.61
N VAL A 204 9.54 2.46 -10.30
CA VAL A 204 9.75 3.84 -9.85
C VAL A 204 9.14 4.01 -8.46
N GLU A 205 9.97 4.34 -7.49
CA GLU A 205 9.51 4.64 -6.14
C GLU A 205 8.92 6.04 -6.03
N LEU A 206 7.91 6.20 -5.18
CA LEU A 206 7.45 7.53 -4.78
C LEU A 206 8.55 8.24 -3.99
N LYS A 207 8.63 9.57 -4.10
CA LYS A 207 9.59 10.36 -3.31
C LYS A 207 9.41 10.16 -1.81
N GLU A 208 8.17 10.00 -1.38
CA GLU A 208 7.76 9.58 -0.04
C GLU A 208 6.57 8.63 -0.18
N PRO A 209 6.43 7.62 0.70
CA PRO A 209 5.23 6.78 0.74
C PRO A 209 3.97 7.62 0.88
N TRP A 210 2.99 7.37 0.01
CA TRP A 210 1.69 8.02 0.13
C TRP A 210 0.76 7.16 0.95
N THR A 211 0.50 7.59 2.18
CA THR A 211 -0.44 6.95 3.10
C THR A 211 -1.81 7.60 2.93
N LEU A 212 -2.85 6.78 2.76
CA LEU A 212 -4.26 7.15 2.80
C LEU A 212 -4.87 6.57 4.10
N PRO A 213 -4.95 7.37 5.19
CA PRO A 213 -5.45 6.92 6.48
C PRO A 213 -6.97 6.65 6.49
N PRO A 214 -7.51 6.06 7.57
CA PRO A 214 -8.95 5.92 7.77
C PRO A 214 -9.70 7.25 7.60
N GLU A 215 -10.92 7.16 7.06
CA GLU A 215 -11.84 8.29 6.84
C GLU A 215 -11.30 9.40 5.91
N GLN A 216 -10.14 9.20 5.29
CA GLN A 216 -9.62 10.11 4.26
C GLN A 216 -10.02 9.62 2.88
N SER A 217 -10.07 10.55 1.93
CA SER A 217 -10.33 10.25 0.53
C SER A 217 -9.12 10.58 -0.35
N GLY A 218 -8.93 9.83 -1.43
CA GLY A 218 -7.88 10.13 -2.41
C GLY A 218 -8.11 9.56 -3.79
N GLU A 219 -7.37 10.09 -4.76
CA GLU A 219 -7.33 9.64 -6.16
C GLU A 219 -5.91 9.77 -6.73
N ILE A 220 -5.64 9.03 -7.81
CA ILE A 220 -4.40 9.16 -8.58
C ILE A 220 -4.77 9.35 -10.06
N GLU A 221 -4.31 10.45 -10.63
CA GLU A 221 -4.30 10.69 -12.07
C GLU A 221 -2.95 10.32 -12.66
N ALA A 222 -2.93 9.57 -13.76
CA ALA A 222 -1.74 9.25 -14.52
C ALA A 222 -1.74 10.05 -15.84
N TYR A 223 -0.59 10.62 -16.20
CA TYR A 223 -0.39 11.30 -17.47
C TYR A 223 0.22 10.36 -18.50
N TYR A 224 -0.49 10.15 -19.60
CA TYR A 224 -0.06 9.29 -20.70
C TYR A 224 0.46 10.14 -21.87
N PHE A 225 1.73 9.95 -22.24
CA PHE A 225 2.38 10.73 -23.30
C PHE A 225 2.24 10.07 -24.69
N ARG A 226 1.86 8.79 -24.74
CA ARG A 226 1.57 8.06 -25.98
C ARG A 226 0.41 7.08 -25.82
N THR A 227 -0.13 6.63 -26.94
CA THR A 227 -1.08 5.50 -26.98
C THR A 227 -0.34 4.17 -26.89
N GLY A 228 -1.05 3.11 -26.50
CA GLY A 228 -0.48 1.76 -26.37
C GLY A 228 -1.15 0.94 -25.28
N THR A 229 -0.39 0.06 -24.66
CA THR A 229 -0.84 -0.77 -23.54
C THR A 229 -0.06 -0.35 -22.30
N ASP A 230 -0.79 0.06 -21.27
CA ASP A 230 -0.22 0.27 -19.94
C ASP A 230 -0.42 -0.98 -19.09
N GLU A 231 0.61 -1.36 -18.35
CA GLU A 231 0.54 -2.46 -17.39
C GLU A 231 0.96 -2.03 -15.99
N MET A 232 1.01 -0.71 -15.74
CA MET A 232 1.43 -0.13 -14.47
C MET A 232 0.64 -0.71 -13.29
N ARG A 233 1.38 -1.13 -12.26
CA ARG A 233 0.87 -1.74 -11.03
C ARG A 233 1.43 -0.96 -9.85
N PRO A 234 0.60 -0.60 -8.87
CA PRO A 234 1.11 -0.02 -7.65
C PRO A 234 1.71 -1.10 -6.76
N LEU A 235 2.73 -0.71 -6.00
CA LEU A 235 3.31 -1.46 -4.91
C LEU A 235 2.91 -0.77 -3.61
N GLY A 236 2.35 -1.55 -2.69
CA GLY A 236 1.83 -1.07 -1.43
C GLY A 236 1.03 -2.13 -0.70
N ILE A 237 0.44 -1.73 0.43
CA ILE A 237 -0.47 -2.58 1.20
C ILE A 237 -1.78 -1.87 1.46
N TRP A 238 -2.83 -2.68 1.59
CA TRP A 238 -4.11 -2.27 2.15
C TRP A 238 -4.29 -3.01 3.47
N VAL A 239 -4.52 -2.26 4.55
CA VAL A 239 -4.82 -2.77 5.88
C VAL A 239 -6.32 -2.62 6.14
N PHE A 240 -6.98 -3.68 6.60
CA PHE A 240 -8.40 -3.68 6.99
C PHE A 240 -8.67 -4.82 7.99
N MET A 241 -9.90 -4.93 8.47
CA MET A 241 -10.32 -6.10 9.26
C MET A 241 -10.43 -7.36 8.42
N ALA A 242 -9.96 -8.49 8.96
CA ALA A 242 -9.98 -9.78 8.28
C ALA A 242 -11.37 -10.25 7.83
N LYS A 243 -12.46 -9.87 8.51
CA LYS A 243 -13.82 -10.20 8.07
C LYS A 243 -14.16 -9.65 6.68
N ASN A 244 -13.54 -8.53 6.28
CA ASN A 244 -13.75 -7.90 4.98
C ASN A 244 -13.03 -8.68 3.85
N MET A 245 -12.09 -9.58 4.19
CA MET A 245 -11.40 -10.47 3.23
C MET A 245 -12.01 -11.85 3.07
N ARG A 246 -13.04 -12.20 3.84
CA ARG A 246 -13.52 -13.58 3.90
C ARG A 246 -14.20 -14.04 2.62
N ASP A 247 -14.76 -13.11 1.85
CA ASP A 247 -15.40 -13.41 0.58
C ASP A 247 -14.54 -12.89 -0.56
N LEU A 248 -14.15 -13.78 -1.48
CA LEU A 248 -13.42 -13.40 -2.69
C LEU A 248 -14.22 -12.42 -3.57
N THR A 249 -15.55 -12.39 -3.40
CA THR A 249 -16.46 -11.44 -4.04
C THR A 249 -16.64 -10.14 -3.24
N SER A 250 -16.26 -10.10 -1.95
CA SER A 250 -16.25 -8.88 -1.13
C SER A 250 -14.92 -8.13 -1.16
N LEU A 251 -13.93 -8.60 -1.93
CA LEU A 251 -12.68 -7.88 -2.18
C LEU A 251 -12.85 -6.71 -3.16
N ILE A 252 -14.08 -6.48 -3.61
CA ILE A 252 -14.54 -5.40 -4.47
C ILE A 252 -14.90 -4.23 -3.54
N PRO A 253 -14.33 -3.02 -3.74
CA PRO A 253 -14.73 -1.83 -2.98
C PRO A 253 -16.18 -1.42 -3.23
#